data_AF-A0A5R8ZW34-F1
#
_entry.id   AF-A0A5R8ZW34-F1
#
_cell.length_a   1.000
_cell.length_b   1.000
_cell.length_c   1.000
_cell.angle_alpha   90.00
_cell.angle_beta   90.00
_cell.angle_gamma   90.00
#
_symmetry.space_group_name_H-M   'P 1'
#
loop_
_entity.id
_entity.type
_entity.pdbx_description
1 polymer ?
#
loop_
_entity_poly.entity_id
_entity_poly.type
_entity_poly.pdbx_seq_one_letter_code
_entity_poly.pdbx_strand_id
1 'polypeptide(L)' 'MQALEVRIEAVEFRGRAYWQVRLGRRALRFPHEAAARAFAAQLHTRREWLIEQRATSDGPEPTPQL' A
#
# COMPACT_ATOMS: atom_id res chain seq x y z
N MET A 1 10.57 12.40 2.88
CA MET A 1 9.93 11.22 2.27
C MET A 1 8.55 11.06 2.88
N GLN A 2 7.47 11.39 2.15
CA GLN A 2 6.13 11.25 2.71
C GLN A 2 5.82 9.76 2.88
N ALA A 3 5.69 9.32 4.14
CA ALA A 3 5.24 7.99 4.48
C ALA A 3 3.91 7.72 3.76
N LEU A 4 3.91 6.70 2.88
CA LEU A 4 2.69 6.16 2.29
C LEU A 4 1.90 5.46 3.41
N GLU A 5 1.22 6.26 4.22
CA GLU A 5 0.39 5.82 5.33
C GLU A 5 -0.90 5.22 4.76
N VAL A 6 -1.21 3.99 5.18
CA VAL A 6 -2.47 3.31 4.85
C VAL A 6 -3.51 3.79 5.84
N ARG A 7 -4.64 4.32 5.34
CA ARG A 7 -5.77 4.74 6.17
C ARG A 7 -7.02 4.00 5.77
N ILE A 8 -7.82 3.63 6.76
CA ILE A 8 -9.13 3.00 6.56
C ILE A 8 -10.19 4.00 7.03
N GLU A 9 -11.12 4.34 6.15
CA GLU A 9 -12.17 5.33 6.40
C GLU A 9 -13.53 4.69 6.08
N ALA A 10 -14.52 4.85 6.96
CA ALA A 10 -15.90 4.51 6.65
C ALA A 10 -16.50 5.66 5.81
N VAL A 11 -17.05 5.32 4.65
CA VAL A 11 -17.61 6.29 3.71
C VAL A 11 -19.01 5.87 3.29
N GLU A 12 -19.93 6.83 3.18
CA GLU A 12 -21.22 6.56 2.59
C GLU A 12 -21.17 6.87 1.09
N PHE A 13 -21.63 5.93 0.26
CA PHE A 13 -21.71 6.12 -1.18
C PHE A 13 -23.04 5.62 -1.71
N ARG A 14 -23.79 6.51 -2.36
CA ARG A 14 -25.14 6.21 -2.90
C ARG A 14 -26.08 5.60 -1.86
N GLY A 15 -26.05 6.12 -0.62
CA GLY A 15 -26.90 5.66 0.49
C GLY A 15 -26.51 4.30 1.06
N ARG A 16 -25.32 3.79 0.78
CA ARG A 16 -24.78 2.55 1.36
C ARG A 16 -23.44 2.82 2.05
N ALA A 17 -23.23 2.19 3.20
CA ALA A 17 -21.95 2.24 3.89
C ALA A 17 -20.90 1.39 3.16
N TYR A 18 -19.72 1.96 2.95
CA TYR A 18 -18.55 1.33 2.38
C TYR A 18 -17.32 1.64 3.23
N TRP A 19 -16.29 0.83 3.04
CA TRP A 19 -15.00 0.97 3.69
C TRP A 19 -13.96 1.31 2.64
N GLN A 20 -13.32 2.45 2.79
CA GLN A 20 -12.32 2.95 1.86
C GLN A 20 -10.92 2.79 2.46
N VAL A 21 -10.03 2.13 1.73
CA VAL A 21 -8.60 2.07 2.04
C VAL A 21 -7.87 3.09 1.18
N ARG A 22 -7.19 4.04 1.81
CA ARG A 22 -6.41 5.11 1.17
C ARG A 22 -4.92 4.85 1.33
N LEU A 23 -4.17 5.01 0.24
CA LEU A 23 -2.71 4.99 0.19
C LEU A 23 -2.24 6.21 -0.62
N GLY A 24 -1.91 7.29 0.08
CA GLY A 24 -1.52 8.56 -0.54
C GLY A 24 -2.60 9.11 -1.48
N ARG A 25 -2.35 9.05 -2.79
CA ARG A 25 -3.29 9.50 -3.85
C ARG A 25 -4.25 8.42 -4.34
N ARG A 26 -4.05 7.16 -3.95
CA ARG A 26 -4.85 6.02 -4.39
C ARG A 26 -5.86 5.65 -3.31
N ALA A 27 -7.07 5.28 -3.71
CA ALA A 27 -8.13 4.83 -2.81
C ALA A 27 -8.88 3.64 -3.43
N LEU A 28 -9.24 2.67 -2.59
CA LEU A 28 -10.00 1.49 -2.97
C LEU A 28 -11.17 1.33 -2.00
N ARG A 29 -12.37 1.03 -2.52
CA ARG A 29 -13.60 0.88 -1.73
C ARG A 29 -14.00 -0.59 -1.64
N PHE A 30 -14.43 -0.98 -0.46
CA PHE A 30 -14.86 -2.32 -0.11
C PHE A 30 -16.24 -2.27 0.53
N PRO A 31 -17.13 -3.23 0.22
CA PRO A 31 -18.43 -3.31 0.87
C PRO A 31 -18.34 -3.81 2.32
N HIS A 32 -17.30 -4.58 2.67
CA HIS A 32 -17.13 -5.18 3.99
C HIS A 32 -15.88 -4.64 4.70
N GLU A 33 -16.01 -4.34 5.99
CA GLU A 33 -14.89 -3.87 6.82
C GLU A 33 -13.74 -4.86 6.86
N ALA A 34 -14.04 -6.15 7.04
CA ALA A 34 -13.06 -7.22 7.10
C ALA A 34 -12.21 -7.29 5.81
N ALA A 35 -12.83 -7.06 4.65
CA ALA A 35 -12.11 -7.04 3.36
C ALA A 35 -11.18 -5.82 3.27
N ALA A 36 -11.62 -4.64 3.70
CA ALA A 36 -10.78 -3.44 3.75
C ALA A 36 -9.60 -3.62 4.71
N ARG A 37 -9.83 -4.17 5.90
CA ARG A 37 -8.78 -4.45 6.90
C ARG A 37 -7.77 -5.49 6.40
N ALA A 38 -8.24 -6.59 5.82
CA ALA A 38 -7.37 -7.62 5.26
C ALA A 38 -6.52 -7.07 4.10
N PHE A 39 -7.11 -6.26 3.24
CA PHE A 39 -6.39 -5.59 2.16
C PHE A 39 -5.33 -4.62 2.70
N ALA A 40 -5.68 -3.80 3.70
CA ALA A 40 -4.75 -2.89 4.35
C ALA A 40 -3.55 -3.63 4.96
N ALA A 41 -3.78 -4.74 5.66
CA ALA A 41 -2.72 -5.58 6.23
C ALA A 41 -1.77 -6.10 5.14
N GLN A 42 -2.30 -6.64 4.03
CA GLN A 42 -1.49 -7.10 2.90
C GLN A 42 -0.73 -5.96 2.21
N LEU A 43 -1.32 -4.76 2.18
CA LEU A 43 -0.72 -3.57 1.58
C LEU A 43 0.50 -3.08 2.36
N HIS A 44 0.46 -3.20 3.70
CA HIS A 44 1.62 -2.92 4.54
C HIS A 44 2.81 -3.83 4.20
N THR A 45 2.59 -5.14 4.17
CA THR A 45 3.65 -6.12 3.83
C THR A 45 4.21 -5.90 2.44
N ARG A 46 3.35 -5.66 1.44
CA ARG A 46 3.82 -5.44 0.06
C ARG A 46 4.58 -4.13 -0.09
N ARG A 47 4.27 -3.12 0.72
CA ARG A 47 4.99 -1.85 0.72
C ARG A 47 6.40 -2.01 1.28
N GLU A 48 6.57 -2.73 2.37
CA GLU A 48 7.88 -3.02 2.97
C GLU A 48 8.77 -3.72 1.94
N TRP A 49 8.25 -4.77 1.29
CA TRP A 49 8.96 -5.49 0.23
C TRP A 49 9.35 -4.62 -0.98
N LEU A 50 8.53 -3.64 -1.37
CA LEU A 50 8.86 -2.69 -2.45
C LEU A 50 9.93 -1.67 -2.04
N ILE A 51 9.93 -1.25 -0.78
CA ILE A 51 10.95 -0.34 -0.24
C ILE A 51 12.30 -1.06 -0.15
N GLU A 52 12.30 -2.29 0.36
CA GLU A 52 13.50 -3.14 0.41
C GLU A 52 14.07 -3.39 -0.99
N GLN A 53 13.26 -3.75 -1.98
CA GLN A 53 13.74 -3.91 -3.35
C GLN A 53 14.32 -2.64 -3.94
N ARG A 54 13.70 -1.48 -3.70
CA ARG A 54 14.25 -0.19 -4.16
C ARG A 54 15.58 0.14 -3.51
N ALA A 55 15.79 -0.24 -2.25
CA ALA A 55 17.07 -0.09 -1.57
C ALA A 55 18.13 -1.07 -2.12
N THR A 56 17.73 -2.28 -2.52
CA THR A 56 18.65 -3.30 -3.06
C THR A 56 19.02 -3.09 -4.53
N SER A 57 18.21 -2.38 -5.32
CA SER A 57 18.51 -2.06 -6.73
C SER A 57 19.51 -0.91 -6.92
N ASP A 58 19.99 -0.27 -5.85
CA ASP A 58 21.00 0.80 -5.87
C ASP A 58 22.38 0.28 -5.39
N GLY A 59 22.70 -0.98 -5.73
CA GLY A 59 24.03 -1.57 -5.53
C GLY A 59 24.88 -1.39 -6.80
N PRO A 60 26.19 -1.08 -6.68
CA PRO A 60 27.03 -0.74 -7.83
C PRO A 60 27.07 -1.90 -8.80
N GLU A 61 26.97 -1.57 -10.08
CA GLU A 61 27.31 -2.43 -11.22
C GLU A 61 28.52 -3.32 -10.85
N PRO A 62 28.43 -4.66 -10.95
CA PRO A 62 29.58 -5.49 -10.69
C PRO A 62 30.56 -5.24 -11.83
N THR A 63 31.55 -4.37 -11.62
CA THR A 63 32.71 -4.25 -12.50
C THR A 63 33.29 -5.65 -12.68
N PRO A 64 33.21 -6.25 -13.88
CA PRO A 64 33.85 -7.52 -14.12
C PRO A 64 35.36 -7.23 -14.14
N GLN A 65 36.07 -7.69 -13.11
CA GLN A 65 37.52 -7.68 -13.10
C GLN A 65 37.99 -8.76 -14.09
N LEU A 66 38.49 -8.30 -15.23
CA LEU A 66 39.33 -9.05 -16.16
C LEU A 66 40.79 -8.95 -15.72
#